data_AF-A0A524Q3J6-F1
#
_entry.id   AF-A0A524Q3J6-F1
#
_cell.length_a   1.000
_cell.length_b   1.000
_cell.length_c   1.000
_cell.angle_alpha   90.00
_cell.angle_beta   90.00
_cell.angle_gamma   90.00
#
_symmetry.space_group_name_H-M   'P 1'
#
loop_
_entity.id
_entity.type
_entity.pdbx_description
1 polymer ?
#
loop_
_entity_poly.entity_id
_entity_poly.type
_entity_poly.pdbx_seq_one_letter_code
_entity_poly.pdbx_strand_id
1 'polypeptide(L)'
;MGVPLKQQIRLGLYILGKKLRGEKRYPLVLMLEPLFRCNLACAGCGKIDYPDHILDKRISVQEAMDAIDECGAPVVSIAGGEPLIHKEMPQIVEGYIRRKKYIYLCTNALLLKKRIKDYSPSPYLTFSIHLDGNRDRHDASVCQEGVFERAIEAVRLARGKGFRVTVNCTLFQGESPQEVAEFFDHVNSLGIEGVTVAPGFSYERAPEQKVFL
;
A
#
# COMPACT_ATOMS: atom_id res chain seq x y z
N MET A 1 -2.93 10.56 13.41
CA MET A 1 -2.27 11.87 13.14
C MET A 1 -1.84 11.82 11.68
N GLY A 2 -2.56 12.49 10.78
CA GLY A 2 -2.49 12.25 9.33
C GLY A 2 -1.18 12.61 8.62
N VAL A 3 -1.27 12.85 7.30
CA VAL A 3 -0.15 13.17 6.41
C VAL A 3 0.81 14.20 7.06
N PRO A 4 2.13 13.93 7.20
CA PRO A 4 3.05 14.84 7.89
C PRO A 4 3.10 16.24 7.29
N LEU A 5 3.35 17.24 8.13
CA LEU A 5 3.38 18.66 7.71
C LEU A 5 4.33 18.91 6.53
N LYS A 6 5.51 18.27 6.51
CA LYS A 6 6.47 18.37 5.41
C LYS A 6 5.89 17.86 4.08
N GLN A 7 5.06 16.82 4.13
CA GLN A 7 4.35 16.30 2.96
C GLN A 7 3.22 17.23 2.54
N GLN A 8 2.42 17.74 3.48
CA GLN A 8 1.37 18.73 3.19
C GLN A 8 1.92 19.99 2.50
N ILE A 9 2.99 20.59 3.02
CA ILE A 9 3.62 21.78 2.45
C ILE A 9 4.11 21.51 1.02
N ARG A 10 4.82 20.40 0.80
CA ARG A 10 5.36 20.05 -0.52
C ARG A 10 4.25 19.80 -1.55
N LEU A 11 3.18 19.11 -1.16
CA LEU A 11 2.02 18.89 -2.04
C LEU A 11 1.28 20.20 -2.32
N GLY A 12 1.12 21.07 -1.31
CA GLY A 12 0.53 22.39 -1.48
C GLY A 12 1.30 23.26 -2.46
N LEU A 13 2.63 23.31 -2.34
CA LEU A 13 3.50 24.03 -3.28
C LEU A 13 3.43 23.45 -4.70
N TYR A 14 3.39 22.13 -4.83
CA TYR A 14 3.23 21.47 -6.13
C TYR A 14 1.90 21.86 -6.79
N ILE A 15 0.79 21.73 -6.07
CA ILE A 15 -0.57 22.08 -6.55
C ILE A 15 -0.64 23.56 -6.91
N LEU A 16 -0.11 24.45 -6.06
CA LEU A 16 -0.10 25.89 -6.31
C LEU A 16 0.68 26.21 -7.58
N GLY A 17 1.88 25.64 -7.75
CA GLY A 17 2.69 25.84 -8.95
C GLY A 17 1.98 25.36 -10.23
N LYS A 18 1.27 24.22 -10.16
CA LYS A 18 0.46 23.71 -11.27
C LYS A 18 -0.69 24.67 -11.63
N LYS A 19 -1.42 25.16 -10.63
CA LYS A 19 -2.50 26.14 -10.82
C LYS A 19 -2.02 27.46 -11.39
N LEU A 20 -0.88 27.99 -10.90
CA LEU A 20 -0.30 29.24 -11.40
C LEU A 20 0.14 29.16 -12.87
N ARG A 21 0.52 27.98 -13.36
CA ARG A 21 0.83 27.73 -14.79
C ARG A 21 -0.41 27.47 -15.65
N GLY A 22 -1.61 27.55 -15.09
CA GLY A 22 -2.85 27.27 -15.81
C GLY A 22 -3.06 25.79 -16.14
N GLU A 23 -2.30 24.87 -15.52
CA GLU A 23 -2.44 23.43 -15.74
C GLU A 23 -3.75 22.93 -15.11
N LYS A 24 -4.75 22.60 -15.93
CA LYS A 24 -6.07 22.12 -15.46
C LYS A 24 -6.05 20.69 -14.93
N ARG A 25 -5.13 19.87 -15.43
CA ARG A 25 -4.96 18.46 -15.06
C ARG A 25 -3.49 18.17 -14.84
N TYR A 26 -3.17 17.54 -13.72
CA TYR A 26 -1.81 17.17 -13.36
C TYR A 26 -1.85 15.97 -12.43
N PRO A 27 -0.87 15.07 -12.51
CA PRO A 27 -0.86 13.88 -11.67
C PRO A 27 -0.45 14.25 -10.24
N LEU A 28 -1.16 13.70 -9.27
CA LEU A 28 -0.83 13.83 -7.84
C LEU A 28 -0.23 12.54 -7.28
N VAL A 29 -0.70 11.40 -7.77
CA VAL A 29 -0.28 10.07 -7.34
C VAL A 29 0.00 9.23 -8.57
N LEU A 30 1.18 8.62 -8.63
CA LEU A 30 1.47 7.50 -9.52
C LEU A 30 1.07 6.20 -8.81
N MET A 31 0.21 5.40 -9.42
CA MET A 31 -0.05 4.02 -8.99
C MET A 31 0.88 3.10 -9.79
N LEU A 32 1.89 2.54 -9.14
CA LEU A 32 2.86 1.64 -9.76
C LEU A 32 2.55 0.19 -9.39
N GLU A 33 2.33 -0.64 -10.40
CA GLU A 33 2.16 -2.09 -10.24
C GLU A 33 3.43 -2.81 -10.69
N PRO A 34 4.38 -3.10 -9.79
CA PRO A 34 5.65 -3.68 -10.18
C PRO A 34 5.54 -5.15 -10.62
N LEU A 35 4.47 -5.83 -10.17
CA LEU A 35 4.11 -7.20 -10.51
C LEU A 35 2.67 -7.52 -10.16
N PHE A 36 2.16 -8.64 -10.68
CA PHE A 36 0.86 -9.19 -10.29
C PHE A 36 0.95 -10.39 -9.33
N ARG A 37 2.08 -11.13 -9.29
CA ARG A 37 2.22 -12.29 -8.39
C ARG A 37 2.08 -11.86 -6.92
N CYS A 38 1.28 -12.62 -6.17
CA CYS A 38 1.12 -12.48 -4.73
C CYS A 38 1.40 -13.82 -4.04
N ASN A 39 1.68 -13.77 -2.74
CA ASN A 39 1.80 -14.92 -1.85
C ASN A 39 0.51 -15.18 -1.03
N LEU A 40 -0.58 -14.52 -1.40
CA LEU A 40 -1.94 -14.70 -0.87
C LEU A 40 -2.93 -14.82 -2.02
N ALA A 41 -4.09 -15.42 -1.74
CA ALA A 41 -5.18 -15.64 -2.68
C ALA A 41 -6.51 -15.11 -2.13
N CYS A 42 -6.56 -13.81 -1.84
CA CYS A 42 -7.69 -13.16 -1.19
C CYS A 42 -8.98 -13.26 -2.00
N ALA A 43 -10.12 -13.47 -1.33
CA ALA A 43 -11.43 -13.64 -1.98
C ALA A 43 -11.87 -12.43 -2.83
N GLY A 44 -11.48 -11.22 -2.41
CA GLY A 44 -11.79 -9.97 -3.12
C GLY A 44 -10.76 -9.56 -4.19
N CYS A 45 -9.70 -10.34 -4.41
CA CYS A 45 -8.61 -9.97 -5.32
C CYS A 45 -8.69 -10.73 -6.64
N GLY A 46 -8.89 -10.02 -7.76
CA GLY A 46 -8.88 -10.61 -9.10
C GLY A 46 -7.50 -10.69 -9.78
N LYS A 47 -6.42 -10.26 -9.11
CA LYS A 47 -5.10 -10.09 -9.76
C LYS A 47 -4.28 -11.37 -9.90
N ILE A 48 -4.55 -12.38 -9.07
CA ILE A 48 -3.82 -13.65 -9.13
C ILE A 48 -4.42 -14.67 -10.10
N ASP A 49 -5.57 -14.34 -10.72
CA ASP A 49 -6.27 -15.19 -11.69
C ASP A 49 -5.68 -15.12 -13.12
N TYR A 50 -4.52 -14.47 -13.28
CA TYR A 50 -3.81 -14.46 -14.56
C TYR A 50 -2.93 -15.71 -14.71
N PRO A 51 -2.64 -16.16 -15.94
CA PRO A 51 -1.65 -17.20 -16.19
C PRO A 51 -0.26 -16.86 -15.62
N ASP A 52 0.50 -17.87 -15.22
CA ASP A 52 1.80 -17.71 -14.55
C ASP A 52 2.77 -16.78 -15.29
N HIS A 53 2.86 -16.89 -16.63
CA HIS A 53 3.75 -16.04 -17.43
C HIS A 53 3.41 -14.55 -17.36
N ILE A 54 2.17 -14.18 -17.01
CA ILE A 54 1.75 -12.80 -16.75
C ILE A 54 2.05 -12.44 -15.29
N LEU A 55 1.73 -13.33 -14.35
CA LEU A 55 2.02 -13.12 -12.93
C LEU A 55 3.51 -12.92 -12.67
N ASP A 56 4.37 -13.59 -13.44
CA ASP A 56 5.83 -13.51 -13.34
C ASP A 56 6.46 -12.30 -14.01
N LYS A 57 5.68 -11.49 -14.73
CA LYS A 57 6.18 -10.20 -15.22
C LYS A 57 6.56 -9.30 -14.04
N ARG A 58 7.70 -8.65 -14.18
CA ARG A 58 8.30 -7.74 -13.21
C ARG A 58 8.82 -6.57 -14.02
N ILE A 59 8.52 -5.34 -13.61
CA ILE A 59 9.20 -4.19 -14.21
C ILE A 59 10.63 -4.13 -13.68
N SER A 60 11.57 -3.81 -14.55
CA SER A 60 12.94 -3.52 -14.16
C SER A 60 13.01 -2.23 -13.33
N VAL A 61 14.15 -2.04 -12.63
CA VAL A 61 14.43 -0.77 -11.94
C VAL A 61 14.39 0.42 -12.90
N GLN A 62 14.90 0.25 -14.12
CA GLN A 62 14.93 1.30 -15.12
C GLN A 62 13.51 1.70 -15.55
N GLU A 63 12.65 0.75 -15.89
CA GLU A 63 11.25 1.02 -16.23
C GLU A 63 10.52 1.72 -15.08
N ALA A 64 10.80 1.34 -13.83
CA ALA A 64 10.23 2.02 -12.67
C ALA A 64 10.74 3.47 -12.52
N MET A 65 12.00 3.75 -12.85
CA MET A 65 12.56 5.11 -12.85
C MET A 65 11.98 5.96 -13.99
N ASP A 66 11.86 5.39 -15.19
CA ASP A 66 11.30 6.06 -16.34
C ASP A 66 9.84 6.44 -16.08
N ALA A 67 9.04 5.52 -15.51
CA ALA A 67 7.65 5.78 -15.16
C ALA A 67 7.46 6.93 -14.15
N ILE A 68 8.31 7.03 -13.12
CA ILE A 68 8.19 8.12 -12.13
C ILE A 68 8.65 9.46 -12.67
N ASP A 69 9.62 9.46 -13.59
CA ASP A 69 10.16 10.66 -14.22
C ASP A 69 9.19 11.19 -15.29
N GLU A 70 8.59 10.31 -16.09
CA GLU A 70 7.53 10.63 -17.05
C GLU A 70 6.28 11.17 -16.32
N CYS A 71 5.81 10.48 -15.27
CA CYS A 71 4.61 10.88 -14.55
C CYS A 71 4.81 12.20 -13.80
N GLY A 72 5.97 12.41 -13.17
CA GLY A 72 6.25 13.63 -12.41
C GLY A 72 5.45 13.80 -11.10
N ALA A 73 4.53 12.88 -10.78
CA ALA A 73 3.71 12.93 -9.57
C ALA A 73 4.58 13.03 -8.30
N PRO A 74 4.17 13.83 -7.29
CA PRO A 74 4.91 13.95 -6.04
C PRO A 74 4.73 12.75 -5.10
N VAL A 75 3.66 11.97 -5.26
CA VAL A 75 3.36 10.77 -4.48
C VAL A 75 3.38 9.54 -5.40
N VAL A 76 3.86 8.43 -4.89
CA VAL A 76 3.79 7.12 -5.54
C VAL A 76 3.22 6.10 -4.57
N SER A 77 2.20 5.38 -5.01
CA SER A 77 1.69 4.19 -4.32
C SER A 77 2.17 2.99 -5.11
N ILE A 78 3.01 2.17 -4.48
CA ILE A 78 3.49 0.93 -5.08
C ILE A 78 2.51 -0.15 -4.64
N ALA A 79 1.59 -0.48 -5.53
CA ALA A 79 0.47 -1.38 -5.30
C ALA A 79 0.41 -2.38 -6.45
N GLY A 80 0.76 -3.64 -6.21
CA GLY A 80 0.69 -4.69 -7.21
C GLY A 80 1.16 -6.01 -6.61
N GLY A 81 0.44 -7.10 -6.89
CA GLY A 81 0.66 -8.40 -6.25
C GLY A 81 1.05 -8.25 -4.78
N GLU A 82 2.19 -8.84 -4.41
CA GLU A 82 2.94 -8.44 -3.22
C GLU A 82 4.28 -7.81 -3.62
N PRO A 83 4.47 -6.48 -3.47
CA PRO A 83 5.69 -5.79 -3.89
C PRO A 83 6.97 -6.33 -3.26
N LEU A 84 6.92 -6.88 -2.04
CA LEU A 84 8.09 -7.45 -1.34
C LEU A 84 8.60 -8.77 -1.96
N ILE A 85 7.91 -9.33 -2.94
CA ILE A 85 8.42 -10.43 -3.79
C ILE A 85 9.47 -9.92 -4.78
N HIS A 86 9.37 -8.66 -5.22
CA HIS A 86 10.28 -8.07 -6.19
C HIS A 86 11.67 -7.85 -5.58
N LYS A 87 12.68 -8.61 -6.07
CA LYS A 87 14.04 -8.61 -5.49
C LYS A 87 14.69 -7.23 -5.52
N GLU A 88 14.42 -6.43 -6.56
CA GLU A 88 14.99 -5.10 -6.73
C GLU A 88 14.11 -3.97 -6.16
N MET A 89 13.02 -4.29 -5.43
CA MET A 89 12.17 -3.27 -4.80
C MET A 89 12.94 -2.29 -3.91
N PRO A 90 13.94 -2.72 -3.10
CA PRO A 90 14.77 -1.78 -2.35
C PRO A 90 15.46 -0.73 -3.23
N GLN A 91 15.95 -1.12 -4.41
CA GLN A 91 16.61 -0.20 -5.34
C GLN A 91 15.62 0.79 -5.97
N ILE A 92 14.40 0.33 -6.28
CA ILE A 92 13.31 1.19 -6.79
C ILE A 92 12.94 2.23 -5.73
N VAL A 93 12.68 1.79 -4.50
CA VAL A 93 12.33 2.66 -3.38
C VAL A 93 13.43 3.69 -3.12
N GLU A 94 14.69 3.27 -3.09
CA GLU A 94 15.83 4.16 -2.90
C GLU A 94 15.96 5.18 -4.05
N GLY A 95 15.72 4.75 -5.29
CA GLY A 95 15.64 5.65 -6.46
C GLY A 95 14.54 6.71 -6.35
N TYR A 96 13.40 6.37 -5.76
CA TYR A 96 12.27 7.28 -5.51
C TYR A 96 12.53 8.22 -4.34
N ILE A 97 13.20 7.75 -3.28
CA ILE A 97 13.64 8.58 -2.14
C ILE A 97 14.60 9.67 -2.64
N ARG A 98 15.58 9.33 -3.49
CA ARG A 98 16.51 10.32 -4.08
C ARG A 98 15.80 11.40 -4.88
N ARG A 99 14.71 11.05 -5.56
CA ARG A 99 13.81 11.98 -6.27
C ARG A 99 12.85 12.73 -5.34
N LYS A 100 12.93 12.48 -4.03
CA LYS A 100 12.08 13.05 -2.98
C LYS A 100 10.59 12.84 -3.25
N LYS A 101 10.24 11.65 -3.75
CA LYS A 101 8.86 11.20 -3.95
C LYS A 101 8.33 10.62 -2.64
N TYR A 102 7.09 10.88 -2.28
CA TYR A 102 6.46 10.23 -1.12
C TYR A 102 5.93 8.87 -1.53
N ILE A 103 6.49 7.81 -0.94
CA ILE A 103 6.27 6.43 -1.30
C ILE A 103 5.36 5.79 -0.27
N TYR A 104 4.26 5.23 -0.74
CA TYR A 104 3.42 4.31 0.02
C TYR A 104 3.66 2.92 -0.56
N LEU A 105 4.47 2.13 0.12
CA LEU A 105 4.76 0.75 -0.27
C LEU A 105 3.70 -0.15 0.34
N CYS A 106 2.74 -0.58 -0.48
CA CYS A 106 1.65 -1.45 -0.05
C CYS A 106 2.16 -2.88 0.14
N THR A 107 1.74 -3.55 1.22
CA THR A 107 2.13 -4.94 1.49
C THR A 107 1.09 -5.65 2.36
N ASN A 108 0.93 -6.96 2.13
CA ASN A 108 0.21 -7.87 3.03
C ASN A 108 1.02 -8.26 4.29
N ALA A 109 2.20 -7.66 4.45
CA ALA A 109 3.11 -7.79 5.59
C ALA A 109 3.74 -9.16 5.83
N LEU A 110 3.32 -10.23 5.16
CA LEU A 110 3.83 -11.59 5.38
C LEU A 110 5.34 -11.71 5.19
N LEU A 111 5.90 -10.92 4.26
CA LEU A 111 7.32 -10.87 3.96
C LEU A 111 8.07 -9.73 4.66
N LEU A 112 7.36 -8.79 5.30
CA LEU A 112 7.97 -7.57 5.83
C LEU A 112 9.03 -7.88 6.89
N LYS A 113 8.77 -8.80 7.82
CA LYS A 113 9.75 -9.21 8.84
C LYS A 113 11.10 -9.66 8.26
N LYS A 114 11.09 -10.35 7.12
CA LYS A 114 12.30 -10.82 6.43
C LYS A 114 12.97 -9.73 5.60
N ARG A 115 12.17 -8.84 5.01
CA ARG A 115 12.61 -7.81 4.04
C ARG A 115 12.90 -6.45 4.66
N ILE A 116 12.48 -6.19 5.89
CA ILE A 116 12.57 -4.85 6.50
C ILE A 116 14.01 -4.33 6.61
N LYS A 117 15.00 -5.23 6.69
CA LYS A 117 16.43 -4.87 6.73
C LYS A 117 16.96 -4.37 5.37
N ASP A 118 16.23 -4.63 4.30
CA ASP A 118 16.59 -4.20 2.95
C ASP A 118 16.19 -2.72 2.73
N TYR A 119 15.47 -2.11 3.68
CA TYR A 119 15.03 -0.71 3.64
C TYR A 119 15.62 0.08 4.81
N SER A 120 15.72 1.40 4.62
CA SER A 120 16.10 2.35 5.69
C SER A 120 14.94 3.30 6.00
N PRO A 121 14.70 3.65 7.28
CA PRO A 121 13.71 4.65 7.63
C PRO A 121 13.98 5.97 6.91
N SER A 122 12.93 6.53 6.31
CA SER A 122 13.02 7.76 5.54
C SER A 122 11.72 8.54 5.72
N PRO A 123 11.77 9.88 5.79
CA PRO A 123 10.55 10.70 5.79
C PRO A 123 9.75 10.53 4.49
N TYR A 124 10.33 9.93 3.45
CA TYR A 124 9.70 9.68 2.16
C TYR A 124 9.13 8.28 1.99
N LEU A 125 9.38 7.35 2.92
CA LEU A 125 8.91 5.97 2.83
C LEU A 125 7.92 5.64 3.94
N THR A 126 6.72 5.25 3.53
CA THR A 126 5.67 4.73 4.41
C THR A 126 5.30 3.33 3.97
N PHE A 127 5.33 2.36 4.90
CA PHE A 127 4.72 1.06 4.67
C PHE A 127 3.21 1.18 4.85
N SER A 128 2.45 0.82 3.82
CA SER A 128 0.99 0.76 3.87
C SER A 128 0.57 -0.69 4.03
N ILE A 129 0.31 -1.09 5.27
CA ILE A 129 0.01 -2.49 5.62
C ILE A 129 -1.48 -2.74 5.43
N HIS A 130 -1.80 -3.78 4.66
CA HIS A 130 -3.18 -4.14 4.38
C HIS A 130 -3.79 -4.93 5.55
N LEU A 131 -4.89 -4.42 6.10
CA LEU A 131 -5.68 -5.01 7.20
C LEU A 131 -7.15 -4.63 7.02
N ASP A 132 -8.01 -5.63 6.82
CA ASP A 132 -9.42 -5.47 6.43
C ASP A 132 -10.38 -5.80 7.58
N GLY A 133 -10.17 -5.17 8.74
CA GLY A 133 -11.00 -5.39 9.92
C GLY A 133 -10.29 -6.17 11.03
N ASN A 134 -11.07 -6.66 11.98
CA ASN A 134 -10.58 -7.47 13.10
C ASN A 134 -9.97 -8.81 12.61
N ARG A 135 -9.43 -9.61 13.55
CA ARG A 135 -8.75 -10.86 13.22
C ARG A 135 -9.58 -11.76 12.30
N ASP A 136 -10.82 -12.04 12.69
CA ASP A 136 -11.68 -12.97 11.98
C ASP A 136 -12.04 -12.44 10.58
N ARG A 137 -12.33 -11.15 10.46
CA ARG A 137 -12.65 -10.49 9.19
C ARG A 137 -11.46 -10.47 8.24
N HIS A 138 -10.29 -10.08 8.73
CA HIS A 138 -9.11 -9.98 7.89
C HIS A 138 -8.63 -11.36 7.43
N ASP A 139 -8.56 -12.33 8.34
CA ASP A 139 -8.13 -13.69 7.98
C ASP A 139 -9.10 -14.35 6.99
N ALA A 140 -10.41 -14.07 7.13
CA ALA A 140 -11.41 -14.48 6.14
C ALA A 140 -11.20 -13.79 4.79
N SER A 141 -10.94 -12.48 4.76
CA SER A 141 -10.77 -11.72 3.51
C SER A 141 -9.57 -12.20 2.69
N VAL A 142 -8.49 -12.59 3.37
CA VAL A 142 -7.26 -13.12 2.75
C VAL A 142 -7.25 -14.64 2.59
N CYS A 143 -8.32 -15.31 3.03
CA CYS A 143 -8.51 -16.77 2.98
C CYS A 143 -7.38 -17.55 3.68
N GLN A 144 -6.82 -17.01 4.76
CA GLN A 144 -5.73 -17.63 5.49
C GLN A 144 -5.70 -17.18 6.96
N GLU A 145 -5.77 -18.14 7.88
CA GLU A 145 -5.68 -17.89 9.32
C GLU A 145 -4.29 -17.39 9.76
N GLY A 146 -4.28 -16.51 10.76
CA GLY A 146 -3.09 -15.96 11.41
C GLY A 146 -2.40 -14.84 10.63
N VAL A 147 -2.96 -14.38 9.51
CA VAL A 147 -2.39 -13.27 8.72
C VAL A 147 -2.50 -11.96 9.50
N PHE A 148 -3.62 -11.73 10.17
CA PHE A 148 -3.84 -10.55 11.02
C PHE A 148 -2.72 -10.39 12.06
N GLU A 149 -2.43 -11.43 12.84
CA GLU A 149 -1.40 -11.36 13.87
C GLU A 149 -0.01 -11.09 13.28
N ARG A 150 0.32 -11.70 12.15
CA ARG A 150 1.57 -11.45 11.43
C ARG A 150 1.67 -10.02 10.93
N ALA A 151 0.56 -9.44 10.46
CA ALA A 151 0.51 -8.05 10.03
C ALA A 151 0.68 -7.09 11.22
N ILE A 152 0.04 -7.36 12.36
CA ILE A 152 0.22 -6.57 13.59
C ILE A 152 1.66 -6.65 14.11
N GLU A 153 2.29 -7.83 14.11
CA GLU A 153 3.72 -7.98 14.43
C GLU A 153 4.61 -7.14 13.50
N ALA A 154 4.30 -7.15 12.21
CA ALA A 154 5.04 -6.41 11.21
C ALA A 154 4.87 -4.89 11.37
N VAL A 155 3.67 -4.41 11.74
CA VAL A 155 3.42 -3.01 12.12
C VAL A 155 4.33 -2.62 13.30
N ARG A 156 4.31 -3.41 14.39
CA ARG A 156 5.12 -3.14 15.58
C ARG A 156 6.62 -3.14 15.26
N LEU A 157 7.08 -4.09 14.44
CA LEU A 157 8.46 -4.17 14.00
C LEU A 157 8.88 -2.95 13.16
N ALA A 158 8.07 -2.56 12.18
CA ALA A 158 8.33 -1.40 11.33
C ALA A 158 8.38 -0.11 12.15
N ARG A 159 7.41 0.09 13.04
CA ARG A 159 7.37 1.23 13.97
C ARG A 159 8.58 1.24 14.91
N GLY A 160 8.93 0.09 15.51
CA GLY A 160 10.09 -0.04 16.39
C GLY A 160 11.44 0.26 15.71
N LYS A 161 11.51 0.10 14.39
CA LYS A 161 12.67 0.49 13.56
C LYS A 161 12.62 1.94 13.06
N GLY A 162 11.61 2.72 13.45
CA GLY A 162 11.46 4.12 13.06
C GLY A 162 10.82 4.34 11.68
N PHE A 163 10.25 3.30 11.06
CA PHE A 163 9.51 3.48 9.82
C PHE A 163 8.16 4.15 10.06
N ARG A 164 7.72 4.88 9.04
CA ARG A 164 6.35 5.38 8.95
C ARG A 164 5.45 4.23 8.51
N VAL A 165 4.30 4.09 9.16
CA VAL A 165 3.34 3.02 8.87
C VAL A 165 1.94 3.60 8.80
N THR A 166 1.20 3.20 7.77
CA THR A 166 -0.25 3.39 7.65
C THR A 166 -0.92 2.05 7.49
N VAL A 167 -2.20 1.97 7.80
CA VAL A 167 -3.04 0.83 7.45
C VAL A 167 -3.87 1.18 6.22
N ASN A 168 -4.00 0.23 5.29
CA ASN A 168 -4.97 0.29 4.20
C ASN A 168 -6.05 -0.75 4.49
N CYS A 169 -7.29 -0.30 4.60
CA CYS A 169 -8.42 -1.13 4.99
C CYS A 169 -9.49 -1.09 3.90
N THR A 170 -9.87 -2.28 3.43
CA THR A 170 -11.00 -2.46 2.53
C THR A 170 -12.20 -2.92 3.33
N LEU A 171 -13.32 -2.19 3.24
CA LEU A 171 -14.57 -2.57 3.88
C LEU A 171 -15.46 -3.32 2.90
N PHE A 172 -15.86 -4.53 3.29
CA PHE A 172 -16.74 -5.39 2.52
C PHE A 172 -18.19 -5.27 3.00
N GLN A 173 -19.12 -5.93 2.31
CA GLN A 173 -20.52 -5.93 2.70
C GLN A 173 -20.72 -6.68 4.04
N GLY A 174 -21.60 -6.16 4.90
CA GLY A 174 -21.92 -6.79 6.18
C GLY A 174 -20.93 -6.48 7.32
N GLU A 175 -20.07 -5.48 7.15
CA GLU A 175 -19.25 -4.92 8.23
C GLU A 175 -20.12 -4.07 9.18
N SER A 176 -19.96 -4.30 10.49
CA SER A 176 -20.64 -3.51 11.52
C SER A 176 -19.89 -2.20 11.78
N PRO A 177 -20.56 -1.03 11.81
CA PRO A 177 -19.90 0.24 12.13
C PRO A 177 -19.15 0.21 13.47
N GLN A 178 -19.67 -0.51 14.45
CA GLN A 178 -19.06 -0.67 15.77
C GLN A 178 -17.75 -1.47 15.67
N GLU A 179 -17.77 -2.62 15.00
CA GLU A 179 -16.58 -3.47 14.81
C GLU A 179 -15.48 -2.73 14.03
N VAL A 180 -15.88 -1.96 13.01
CA VAL A 180 -14.95 -1.12 12.24
C VAL A 180 -14.32 -0.03 13.10
N ALA A 181 -15.11 0.64 13.94
CA ALA A 181 -14.59 1.66 14.86
C ALA A 181 -13.61 1.05 15.87
N GLU A 182 -13.96 -0.07 16.50
CA GLU A 182 -13.09 -0.79 17.43
C GLU A 182 -11.78 -1.24 16.76
N PHE A 183 -11.86 -1.73 15.52
CA PHE A 183 -10.68 -2.07 14.74
C PHE A 183 -9.80 -0.85 14.48
N PHE A 184 -10.37 0.29 14.09
CA PHE A 184 -9.63 1.53 13.87
C PHE A 184 -8.96 2.03 15.14
N ASP A 185 -9.63 1.97 16.29
CA ASP A 185 -9.04 2.33 17.57
C ASP A 185 -7.87 1.41 17.92
N HIS A 186 -8.03 0.09 17.71
CA HIS A 186 -6.96 -0.87 17.92
C HIS A 186 -5.73 -0.56 17.04
N VAL A 187 -5.88 -0.41 15.72
CA VAL A 187 -4.70 -0.16 14.87
C VAL A 187 -4.09 1.22 15.11
N ASN A 188 -4.89 2.24 15.46
CA ASN A 188 -4.38 3.55 15.85
C ASN A 188 -3.56 3.49 17.15
N SER A 189 -3.94 2.63 18.11
CA SER A 189 -3.18 2.42 19.36
C SER A 189 -1.76 1.89 19.12
N LEU A 190 -1.48 1.30 17.94
CA LEU A 190 -0.15 0.85 17.53
C LEU A 190 0.77 2.00 17.08
N GLY A 191 0.26 3.24 17.09
CA GLY A 191 1.01 4.45 16.73
C GLY A 191 1.23 4.60 15.23
N ILE A 192 0.36 4.05 14.39
CA ILE A 192 0.35 4.30 12.94
C ILE A 192 -0.02 5.77 12.64
N GLU A 193 0.30 6.25 11.44
CA GLU A 193 -0.02 7.62 11.03
C GLU A 193 -1.51 7.75 10.66
N GLY A 194 -2.12 6.69 10.14
CA GLY A 194 -3.56 6.65 9.91
C GLY A 194 -4.01 5.43 9.13
N VAL A 195 -5.31 5.38 8.93
CA VAL A 195 -6.01 4.35 8.16
C VAL A 195 -6.56 4.99 6.89
N THR A 196 -6.19 4.44 5.74
CA THR A 196 -6.87 4.72 4.47
C THR A 196 -7.95 3.68 4.29
N VAL A 197 -9.17 4.12 4.01
CA VAL A 197 -10.34 3.25 3.91
C VAL A 197 -10.86 3.32 2.49
N ALA A 198 -11.13 2.16 1.90
CA ALA A 198 -11.79 2.02 0.61
C ALA A 198 -12.94 1.01 0.72
N PRO A 199 -14.04 1.19 -0.03
CA PRO A 199 -15.03 0.13 -0.15
C PRO A 199 -14.47 -1.00 -1.04
N GLY A 200 -14.88 -2.23 -0.76
CA GLY A 200 -14.65 -3.35 -1.66
C GLY A 200 -15.48 -3.16 -2.94
N PHE A 201 -14.79 -3.03 -4.08
CA PHE A 201 -15.41 -2.94 -5.39
C PHE A 201 -15.40 -4.29 -6.11
N SER A 202 -16.47 -4.60 -6.84
CA SER A 202 -16.52 -5.81 -7.65
C SER A 202 -15.47 -5.80 -8.75
N TYR A 203 -14.48 -6.69 -8.61
CA TYR A 203 -13.60 -7.03 -9.71
C TYR A 203 -14.20 -8.21 -10.47
N GLU A 204 -14.34 -8.11 -11.79
CA GLU A 204 -14.91 -9.19 -12.63
C GLU A 204 -14.25 -10.56 -12.41
N ARG A 205 -12.98 -10.56 -11.99
CA ARG A 205 -12.18 -11.77 -11.72
C ARG A 205 -11.99 -12.09 -10.24
N ALA A 206 -12.63 -11.36 -9.33
CA ALA A 206 -12.57 -11.72 -7.92
C ALA A 206 -13.24 -13.10 -7.70
N PRO A 207 -12.59 -14.01 -6.95
CA PRO A 207 -13.15 -15.32 -6.64
C PRO A 207 -14.56 -15.25 -6.05
N GLU A 208 -14.82 -14.24 -5.21
CA GLU A 208 -16.14 -14.05 -4.61
C GLU A 208 -16.77 -12.72 -5.01
N GLN A 209 -17.89 -12.79 -5.73
CA GLN A 209 -18.58 -11.62 -6.26
C GLN A 209 -19.56 -10.99 -5.26
N LYS A 210 -19.90 -11.69 -4.17
CA LYS A 210 -20.94 -11.28 -3.20
C LYS A 210 -20.40 -10.51 -1.99
N VAL A 211 -19.09 -10.31 -1.88
CA VAL A 211 -18.46 -9.61 -0.75
C VAL A 211 -18.44 -8.08 -0.92
N PHE A 212 -18.79 -7.57 -2.11
CA PHE A 212 -18.67 -6.15 -2.44
C PHE A 212 -19.92 -5.35 -2.04
N LEU A 213 -19.72 -4.07 -1.74
CA LEU A 213 -20.78 -3.13 -1.30
C LEU A 213 -21.71 -2.72 -2.43
#